data_AF-A0A556RS32-F1
#
_entry.id   AF-A0A556RS32-F1
#
_cell.length_a   1.000
_cell.length_b   1.000
_cell.length_c   1.000
_cell.angle_alpha   90.00
_cell.angle_beta   90.00
_cell.angle_gamma   90.00
#
_symmetry.space_group_name_H-M   'P 1'
#
loop_
_entity.id
_entity.type
_entity.pdbx_description
1 polymer ?
#
loop_
_entity_poly.entity_id
_entity_poly.type
_entity_poly.pdbx_seq_one_letter_code
_entity_poly.pdbx_strand_id
1 'polypeptide(L)'
;MSKIDVDKVTILLWIGNNFSSEKKYKQYFEQNENIPVNDFLTPSCLFCADIGDVVYMSEQLIMPDRFSTPQDINSIIDKIEVNENEKKKIYEQCNKLGITTANSVFWYINNDPMLNLEVKKPYKENYNGLKYIGEFNAETKYQSEFNKDLSSDQYLWIGSNFMPVEKYEEYFELDYTTEELDSPEYKICGFCKDIGNNWYDEDFIGYPEPLKKEIDVGELIDKLISPGIDCRQSIIDQCHKMGITKANALVWYKASEAVIKKPYKENYNGLKYIGIFKF
;
A
#
# COMPACT_ATOMS: atom_id res chain seq x y z
N MET A 1 26.51 4.21 7.87
CA MET A 1 25.28 3.91 7.12
C MET A 1 24.34 5.09 7.28
N SER A 2 24.02 5.81 6.21
CA SER A 2 22.99 6.84 6.24
C SER A 2 21.66 6.20 6.56
N LYS A 3 20.88 6.79 7.47
CA LYS A 3 19.49 6.37 7.70
C LYS A 3 18.73 6.53 6.37
N ILE A 4 18.13 5.44 5.88
CA ILE A 4 17.18 5.50 4.78
C ILE A 4 15.95 6.21 5.35
N ASP A 5 15.53 7.28 4.69
CA ASP A 5 14.30 8.00 5.03
C ASP A 5 13.13 7.26 4.41
N VAL A 6 12.45 6.45 5.22
CA VAL A 6 11.41 5.52 4.79
C VAL A 6 10.08 6.19 4.48
N ASP A 7 9.89 7.42 4.97
CA ASP A 7 8.71 8.23 4.70
C ASP A 7 8.89 9.10 3.46
N LYS A 8 10.11 9.15 2.91
CA LYS A 8 10.43 9.97 1.74
C LYS A 8 9.70 9.44 0.51
N VAL A 9 8.83 10.27 -0.04
CA VAL A 9 8.20 10.06 -1.34
C VAL A 9 8.63 11.14 -2.32
N THR A 10 9.17 10.73 -3.46
CA THR A 10 9.54 11.62 -4.55
C THR A 10 8.95 11.16 -5.87
N ILE A 11 8.91 12.07 -6.83
CA ILE A 11 8.74 11.70 -8.24
C ILE A 11 10.03 11.92 -8.99
N LEU A 12 10.27 11.09 -9.99
CA LEU A 12 11.24 11.29 -11.06
C LEU A 12 10.49 11.90 -12.24
N LEU A 13 10.92 13.06 -12.74
CA LEU A 13 10.10 13.85 -13.65
C LEU A 13 10.74 14.01 -15.04
N TRP A 14 9.95 13.76 -16.08
CA TRP A 14 10.29 14.01 -17.48
C TRP A 14 9.30 14.97 -18.13
N ILE A 15 9.81 15.97 -18.85
CA ILE A 15 8.98 17.00 -19.49
C ILE A 15 9.58 17.43 -20.83
N GLY A 16 8.73 17.76 -21.80
CA GLY A 16 9.17 18.19 -23.12
C GLY A 16 8.11 18.05 -24.20
N ASN A 17 8.56 17.78 -25.43
CA ASN A 17 7.71 17.78 -26.60
C ASN A 17 7.84 16.47 -27.37
N ASN A 18 6.72 15.77 -27.57
CA ASN A 18 6.65 14.61 -28.44
C ASN A 18 5.53 14.77 -29.47
N PHE A 19 5.89 14.63 -30.74
CA PHE A 19 4.99 14.80 -31.88
C PHE A 19 4.69 13.48 -32.63
N SER A 20 5.09 12.35 -32.06
CA SER A 20 4.73 11.03 -32.59
C SER A 20 3.25 10.74 -32.35
N SER A 21 2.70 9.79 -33.11
CA SER A 21 1.33 9.30 -32.87
C SER A 21 1.19 8.72 -31.46
N GLU A 22 -0.02 8.75 -30.90
CA GLU A 22 -0.29 8.19 -29.57
C GLU A 22 0.18 6.73 -29.44
N LYS A 23 -0.04 5.92 -30.48
CA LYS A 23 0.45 4.54 -30.53
C LYS A 23 1.98 4.48 -30.39
N LYS A 24 2.71 5.28 -31.16
CA LYS A 24 4.19 5.27 -31.12
C LYS A 24 4.72 5.83 -29.79
N TYR A 25 4.03 6.80 -29.19
CA TYR A 25 4.38 7.33 -27.88
C TYR A 25 4.25 6.26 -26.78
N LYS A 26 3.12 5.54 -26.75
CA LYS A 26 2.88 4.49 -25.75
C LYS A 26 3.80 3.28 -25.90
N GLN A 27 4.12 2.88 -27.13
CA GLN A 27 5.06 1.80 -27.43
C GLN A 27 6.44 1.96 -26.80
N TYR A 28 6.85 3.18 -26.46
CA TYR A 28 8.11 3.43 -25.76
C TYR A 28 8.14 2.85 -24.32
N PHE A 29 6.97 2.77 -23.69
CA PHE A 29 6.79 2.30 -22.31
C PHE A 29 6.28 0.86 -22.23
N GLU A 30 5.83 0.27 -23.35
CA GLU A 30 5.33 -1.11 -23.38
C GLU A 30 6.43 -2.09 -22.98
N GLN A 31 6.24 -2.77 -21.85
CA GLN A 31 7.16 -3.79 -21.33
C GLN A 31 6.87 -5.15 -22.00
N ASN A 32 7.93 -5.83 -22.43
CA ASN A 32 7.84 -7.18 -22.96
C ASN A 32 7.77 -8.21 -21.83
N GLU A 33 6.59 -8.80 -21.64
CA GLU A 33 6.34 -9.83 -20.61
C GLU A 33 6.97 -11.20 -20.95
N ASN A 34 7.46 -11.39 -22.18
CA ASN A 34 8.04 -12.67 -22.62
C ASN A 34 9.56 -12.77 -22.41
N ILE A 35 10.15 -11.87 -21.62
CA ILE A 35 11.57 -11.98 -21.28
C ILE A 35 11.76 -13.19 -20.36
N PRO A 36 12.71 -14.09 -20.66
CA PRO A 36 12.98 -15.24 -19.80
C PRO A 36 13.29 -14.79 -18.37
N VAL A 37 12.73 -15.48 -17.38
CA VAL A 37 12.88 -15.16 -15.93
C VAL A 37 14.35 -15.08 -15.47
N ASN A 38 15.28 -15.67 -16.23
CA ASN A 38 16.72 -15.66 -15.94
C ASN A 38 17.52 -14.59 -16.70
N ASP A 39 16.87 -13.76 -17.53
CA ASP A 39 17.52 -12.67 -18.25
C ASP A 39 17.35 -11.35 -17.50
N PHE A 40 18.35 -11.04 -16.65
CA PHE A 40 18.42 -9.81 -15.85
C PHE A 40 19.20 -8.69 -16.53
N LEU A 41 19.46 -8.79 -17.84
CA LEU A 41 20.28 -7.82 -18.57
C LEU A 41 19.52 -7.13 -19.69
N THR A 42 18.54 -7.81 -20.30
CA THR A 42 17.78 -7.26 -21.41
C THR A 42 16.63 -6.36 -20.91
N PRO A 43 16.63 -5.05 -21.22
CA PRO A 43 15.52 -4.18 -20.85
C PRO A 43 14.20 -4.60 -21.50
N SER A 44 13.12 -4.59 -20.71
CA SER A 44 11.78 -4.96 -21.15
C SER A 44 11.15 -3.96 -22.10
N CYS A 45 11.62 -2.73 -22.10
CA CYS A 45 11.07 -1.63 -22.88
C CYS A 45 12.13 -0.60 -23.31
N LEU A 46 11.78 0.29 -24.23
CA LEU A 46 12.69 1.37 -24.66
C LEU A 46 12.97 2.37 -23.53
N PHE A 47 11.95 2.69 -22.72
CA PHE A 47 12.13 3.54 -21.54
C PHE A 47 13.13 2.92 -20.54
N CYS A 48 12.98 1.64 -20.25
CA CYS A 48 13.82 0.82 -19.38
C CYS A 48 15.29 0.91 -19.84
N ALA A 49 15.53 0.68 -21.15
CA ALA A 49 16.84 0.82 -21.76
C ALA A 49 17.42 2.24 -21.66
N ASP A 50 16.56 3.28 -21.66
CA ASP A 50 16.98 4.67 -21.60
C ASP A 50 17.34 5.13 -20.17
N ILE A 51 16.62 4.66 -19.16
CA ILE A 51 16.95 4.92 -17.74
C ILE A 51 18.09 4.03 -17.23
N GLY A 52 18.40 2.97 -17.97
CA GLY A 52 19.43 1.99 -17.62
C GLY A 52 18.96 0.92 -16.65
N ASP A 53 17.67 0.59 -16.70
CA ASP A 53 17.03 -0.44 -15.88
C ASP A 53 16.45 -1.57 -16.77
N VAL A 54 16.15 -2.70 -16.17
CA VAL A 54 15.62 -3.88 -16.87
C VAL A 54 14.10 -3.78 -16.95
N VAL A 55 13.44 -3.37 -15.87
CA VAL A 55 11.98 -3.26 -15.74
C VAL A 55 11.63 -2.06 -14.88
N TYR A 56 10.35 -1.68 -14.85
CA TYR A 56 9.83 -0.72 -13.87
C TYR A 56 8.43 -1.14 -13.40
N MET A 57 7.98 -0.64 -12.26
CA MET A 57 6.64 -0.92 -11.75
C MET A 57 5.61 -0.05 -12.47
N SER A 58 4.73 -0.67 -13.25
CA SER A 58 3.87 0.04 -14.21
C SER A 58 2.88 0.97 -13.52
N GLU A 59 2.42 0.58 -12.33
CA GLU A 59 1.54 1.30 -11.43
C GLU A 59 2.15 2.60 -10.88
N GLN A 60 3.49 2.70 -10.83
CA GLN A 60 4.20 3.89 -10.36
C GLN A 60 4.45 4.90 -11.50
N LEU A 61 4.22 4.53 -12.76
CA LEU A 61 4.40 5.42 -13.90
C LEU A 61 3.10 6.16 -14.24
N ILE A 62 3.10 7.48 -14.04
CA ILE A 62 1.96 8.34 -14.36
C ILE A 62 2.19 9.06 -15.67
N MET A 63 1.26 8.87 -16.61
CA MET A 63 1.31 9.45 -17.96
C MET A 63 0.01 10.19 -18.30
N PRO A 64 -0.10 11.49 -17.98
CA PRO A 64 -1.25 12.29 -18.40
C PRO A 64 -1.37 12.41 -19.92
N ASP A 65 -2.59 12.70 -20.39
CA ASP A 65 -2.84 12.96 -21.82
C ASP A 65 -2.02 14.16 -22.33
N ARG A 66 -1.43 13.96 -23.51
CA ARG A 66 -0.62 14.98 -24.19
C ARG A 66 -1.50 16.05 -24.82
N PHE A 67 -0.96 17.26 -24.83
CA PHE A 67 -1.57 18.34 -25.61
C PHE A 67 -1.24 18.15 -27.10
N SER A 68 -2.21 18.51 -27.96
CA SER A 68 -2.03 18.47 -29.41
C SER A 68 -0.96 19.44 -29.92
N THR A 69 -0.67 20.50 -29.15
CA THR A 69 0.37 21.49 -29.42
C THR A 69 1.13 21.85 -28.14
N PRO A 70 2.39 22.32 -28.23
CA PRO A 70 3.13 22.79 -27.06
C PRO A 70 2.40 23.92 -26.34
N GLN A 71 2.29 23.81 -25.02
CA GLN A 71 1.69 24.80 -24.14
C GLN A 71 2.78 25.52 -23.34
N ASP A 72 2.42 26.64 -22.72
CA ASP A 72 3.26 27.28 -21.69
C ASP A 72 3.63 26.26 -20.61
N ILE A 73 4.88 26.31 -20.15
CA ILE A 73 5.38 25.32 -19.19
C ILE A 73 4.58 25.30 -17.89
N ASN A 74 4.03 26.43 -17.43
CA ASN A 74 3.23 26.47 -16.21
C ASN A 74 1.95 25.64 -16.35
N SER A 75 1.30 25.68 -17.52
CA SER A 75 0.12 24.85 -17.81
C SER A 75 0.42 23.35 -17.75
N ILE A 76 1.69 22.96 -17.99
CA ILE A 76 2.13 21.58 -17.84
C ILE A 76 2.44 21.27 -16.37
N ILE A 77 3.14 22.17 -15.68
CA ILE A 77 3.51 22.03 -14.26
C ILE A 77 2.27 21.91 -13.37
N ASP A 78 1.17 22.59 -13.68
CA ASP A 78 -0.07 22.53 -12.93
C ASP A 78 -0.72 21.13 -12.90
N LYS A 79 -0.40 20.27 -13.88
CA LYS A 79 -0.85 18.88 -13.92
C LYS A 79 0.00 17.93 -13.08
N ILE A 80 1.17 18.38 -12.61
CA ILE A 80 2.12 17.52 -11.91
C ILE A 80 1.70 17.43 -10.44
N GLU A 81 1.48 16.21 -9.98
CA GLU A 81 1.14 15.92 -8.60
C GLU A 81 2.42 15.85 -7.75
N VAL A 82 2.83 17.00 -7.24
CA VAL A 82 3.94 17.17 -6.28
C VAL A 82 3.52 18.08 -5.13
N ASN A 83 4.34 18.16 -4.08
CA ASN A 83 4.15 19.18 -3.05
C ASN A 83 4.11 20.58 -3.69
N GLU A 84 3.22 21.45 -3.21
CA GLU A 84 3.00 22.76 -3.86
C GLU A 84 4.26 23.63 -3.91
N ASN A 85 5.15 23.50 -2.93
CA ASN A 85 6.43 24.21 -2.90
C ASN A 85 7.44 23.72 -3.97
N GLU A 86 7.26 22.53 -4.53
CA GLU A 86 8.14 21.96 -5.56
C GLU A 86 7.84 22.52 -6.94
N LYS A 87 6.62 22.99 -7.23
CA LYS A 87 6.25 23.55 -8.55
C LYS A 87 7.17 24.68 -8.99
N LYS A 88 7.57 25.55 -8.06
CA LYS A 88 8.54 26.62 -8.32
C LYS A 88 9.92 26.06 -8.72
N LYS A 89 10.38 25.00 -8.05
CA LYS A 89 11.66 24.35 -8.36
C LYS A 89 11.63 23.67 -9.73
N ILE A 90 10.52 23.02 -10.07
CA ILE A 90 10.29 22.43 -11.40
C ILE A 90 10.40 23.52 -12.46
N TYR A 91 9.72 24.66 -12.27
CA TYR A 91 9.79 25.79 -13.19
C TYR A 91 11.21 26.33 -13.37
N GLU A 92 11.93 26.58 -12.27
CA GLU A 92 13.32 27.03 -12.30
C GLU A 92 14.23 26.04 -13.03
N GLN A 93 14.00 24.75 -12.85
CA GLN A 93 14.76 23.68 -13.50
C GLN A 93 14.45 23.59 -15.00
N CYS A 94 13.19 23.73 -15.40
CA CYS A 94 12.79 23.82 -16.80
C CYS A 94 13.50 25.00 -17.49
N ASN A 95 13.52 26.17 -16.86
CA ASN A 95 14.22 27.35 -17.39
C ASN A 95 15.72 27.13 -17.55
N LYS A 96 16.39 26.51 -16.58
CA LYS A 96 17.82 26.15 -16.68
C LYS A 96 18.10 25.23 -17.86
N LEU A 97 17.16 24.36 -18.20
CA LEU A 97 17.25 23.41 -19.31
C LEU A 97 16.70 23.99 -20.64
N GLY A 98 16.26 25.24 -20.66
CA GLY A 98 15.70 25.90 -21.84
C GLY A 98 14.30 25.42 -22.24
N ILE A 99 13.56 24.79 -21.32
CA ILE A 99 12.22 24.26 -21.56
C ILE A 99 11.19 25.31 -21.15
N THR A 100 10.77 26.14 -22.10
CA THR A 100 9.75 27.18 -21.87
C THR A 100 8.35 26.75 -22.31
N THR A 101 8.25 25.72 -23.15
CA THR A 101 6.98 25.12 -23.60
C THR A 101 7.09 23.60 -23.68
N ALA A 102 6.02 22.89 -23.37
CA ALA A 102 5.94 21.43 -23.48
C ALA A 102 4.53 20.98 -23.90
N ASN A 103 4.41 19.84 -24.55
CA ASN A 103 3.11 19.21 -24.86
C ASN A 103 2.90 17.91 -24.08
N SER A 104 3.94 17.42 -23.39
CA SER A 104 3.95 16.12 -22.74
C SER A 104 4.75 16.18 -21.43
N VAL A 105 4.29 15.41 -20.46
CA VAL A 105 4.94 15.19 -19.17
C VAL A 105 4.61 13.77 -18.73
N PHE A 106 5.54 13.12 -18.05
CA PHE A 106 5.26 11.92 -17.27
C PHE A 106 6.18 11.89 -16.07
N TRP A 107 5.80 11.14 -15.05
CA TRP A 107 6.65 10.95 -13.89
C TRP A 107 6.54 9.53 -13.35
N TYR A 108 7.59 9.10 -12.68
CA TYR A 108 7.63 7.84 -11.95
C TYR A 108 7.61 8.14 -10.45
N ILE A 109 6.76 7.47 -9.70
CA ILE A 109 6.62 7.64 -8.25
C ILE A 109 7.64 6.75 -7.54
N ASN A 110 8.57 7.37 -6.83
CA ASN A 110 9.47 6.70 -5.90
C ASN A 110 8.88 6.79 -4.49
N ASN A 111 8.10 5.79 -4.10
CA ASN A 111 7.47 5.68 -2.78
C ASN A 111 7.79 4.35 -2.06
N ASP A 112 8.64 3.49 -2.64
CA ASP A 112 9.17 2.28 -1.99
C ASP A 112 10.71 2.33 -1.99
N PRO A 113 11.36 2.60 -0.84
CA PRO A 113 12.80 2.66 -0.73
C PRO A 113 13.57 1.43 -1.26
N MET A 114 12.95 0.25 -1.32
CA MET A 114 13.56 -0.98 -1.82
C MET A 114 13.44 -1.15 -3.33
N LEU A 115 12.42 -0.54 -3.94
CA LEU A 115 12.08 -0.68 -5.36
C LEU A 115 12.17 0.63 -6.14
N ASN A 116 12.58 1.71 -5.48
CA ASN A 116 12.74 3.02 -6.09
C ASN A 116 13.66 2.97 -7.31
N LEU A 117 13.20 3.59 -8.39
CA LEU A 117 13.93 3.71 -9.63
C LEU A 117 15.05 4.74 -9.47
N GLU A 118 16.22 4.45 -10.05
CA GLU A 118 17.32 5.41 -10.16
C GLU A 118 17.65 5.66 -11.64
N VAL A 119 17.53 6.90 -12.09
CA VAL A 119 17.94 7.26 -13.45
C VAL A 119 19.47 7.32 -13.50
N LYS A 120 20.10 6.43 -14.26
CA LYS A 120 21.57 6.34 -14.30
C LYS A 120 22.21 7.55 -14.98
N LYS A 121 23.29 8.06 -14.38
CA LYS A 121 24.12 9.13 -14.96
C LYS A 121 25.17 8.56 -15.94
N PRO A 122 25.56 9.30 -16.98
CA PRO A 122 25.01 10.60 -17.39
C PRO A 122 23.58 10.43 -17.95
N TYR A 123 22.70 11.39 -17.64
CA TYR A 123 21.34 11.37 -18.16
C TYR A 123 21.34 11.50 -19.69
N LYS A 124 20.43 10.80 -20.37
CA LYS A 124 20.27 10.95 -21.82
C LYS A 124 19.71 12.33 -22.13
N GLU A 125 20.09 12.86 -23.29
CA GLU A 125 19.53 14.13 -23.79
C GLU A 125 18.05 14.00 -24.19
N ASN A 126 17.56 12.78 -24.38
CA ASN A 126 16.22 12.52 -24.91
C ASN A 126 15.65 11.19 -24.37
N TYR A 127 14.46 11.28 -23.79
CA TYR A 127 13.60 10.17 -23.36
C TYR A 127 12.26 10.31 -24.09
N ASN A 128 12.18 9.80 -25.32
CA ASN A 128 10.98 9.88 -26.16
C ASN A 128 10.43 11.32 -26.34
N GLY A 129 11.30 12.27 -26.70
CA GLY A 129 11.00 13.70 -26.89
C GLY A 129 11.06 14.55 -25.61
N LEU A 130 11.26 13.93 -24.45
CA LEU A 130 11.27 14.61 -23.16
C LEU A 130 12.68 14.57 -22.54
N LYS A 131 12.94 15.47 -21.59
CA LYS A 131 14.17 15.48 -20.78
C LYS A 131 13.84 15.08 -19.35
N TYR A 132 14.72 14.28 -18.75
CA TYR A 132 14.71 14.08 -17.31
C TYR A 132 15.13 15.39 -16.64
N ILE A 133 14.30 15.92 -15.74
CA ILE A 133 14.56 17.21 -15.10
C ILE A 133 14.93 17.10 -13.62
N GLY A 134 14.72 15.93 -13.00
CA GLY A 134 15.18 15.65 -11.66
C GLY A 134 14.11 15.01 -10.77
N GLU A 135 14.40 15.02 -9.48
CA GLU A 135 13.57 14.46 -8.43
C GLU A 135 12.91 15.56 -7.62
N PHE A 136 11.62 15.39 -7.29
CA PHE A 136 10.83 16.38 -6.57
C PHE A 136 10.00 15.70 -5.47
N ASN A 137 9.82 16.34 -4.32
CA ASN A 137 9.05 15.77 -3.20
C ASN A 137 7.55 15.71 -3.54
N ALA A 138 6.92 14.58 -3.22
CA ALA A 138 5.50 14.35 -3.46
C ALA A 138 4.78 13.64 -2.29
N GLU A 139 5.31 13.74 -1.07
CA GLU A 139 4.75 13.08 0.13
C GLU A 139 3.33 13.54 0.49
N THR A 140 2.92 14.73 0.03
CA THR A 140 1.54 15.22 0.22
C THR A 140 0.56 14.71 -0.84
N LYS A 141 1.06 14.06 -1.90
CA LYS A 141 0.27 13.60 -3.05
C LYS A 141 0.22 12.09 -3.14
N TYR A 142 1.31 11.42 -2.80
CA TYR A 142 1.44 9.98 -2.81
C TYR A 142 1.81 9.45 -1.44
N GLN A 143 1.26 8.29 -1.11
CA GLN A 143 1.60 7.59 0.13
C GLN A 143 2.87 6.78 -0.08
N SER A 144 3.74 6.75 0.93
CA SER A 144 4.85 5.81 0.99
C SER A 144 4.30 4.37 0.97
N GLU A 145 4.76 3.55 0.03
CA GLU A 145 4.46 2.12 -0.03
C GLU A 145 5.23 1.34 1.05
N PHE A 146 6.32 1.92 1.57
CA PHE A 146 6.91 1.45 2.83
C PHE A 146 5.94 1.58 4.01
N ASN A 147 5.04 2.57 3.98
CA ASN A 147 3.94 2.72 4.96
C ASN A 147 2.71 1.84 4.64
N LYS A 148 2.86 0.82 3.80
CA LYS A 148 1.95 -0.33 3.71
C LYS A 148 2.61 -1.63 4.16
N ASP A 149 3.64 -1.55 5.00
CA ASP A 149 4.08 -2.71 5.78
C ASP A 149 3.02 -3.05 6.86
N LEU A 150 1.95 -3.70 6.43
CA LEU A 150 0.96 -4.32 7.31
C LEU A 150 1.51 -5.59 7.99
N SER A 151 2.80 -5.94 7.83
CA SER A 151 3.34 -7.19 8.41
C SER A 151 3.26 -7.21 9.94
N SER A 152 3.29 -6.03 10.57
CA SER A 152 3.09 -5.83 12.00
C SER A 152 1.68 -5.34 12.36
N ASP A 153 0.86 -4.99 11.36
CA ASP A 153 -0.50 -4.51 11.62
C ASP A 153 -1.46 -5.66 11.86
N GLN A 154 -2.31 -5.49 12.86
CA GLN A 154 -3.28 -6.48 13.29
C GLN A 154 -4.66 -5.84 13.32
N TYR A 155 -5.62 -6.47 12.64
CA TYR A 155 -7.03 -6.26 12.95
C TYR A 155 -7.29 -6.75 14.36
N LEU A 156 -8.01 -5.97 15.17
CA LEU A 156 -8.27 -6.30 16.56
C LEU A 156 -9.76 -6.28 16.85
N TRP A 157 -10.22 -7.34 17.52
CA TRP A 157 -11.55 -7.44 18.09
C TRP A 157 -11.45 -7.58 19.61
N ILE A 158 -12.25 -6.83 20.35
CA ILE A 158 -12.28 -6.88 21.82
C ILE A 158 -13.73 -6.89 22.30
N GLY A 159 -14.01 -7.67 23.35
CA GLY A 159 -15.31 -7.68 24.00
C GLY A 159 -15.44 -8.75 25.06
N SER A 160 -16.65 -9.25 25.22
CA SER A 160 -16.94 -10.26 26.22
C SER A 160 -17.59 -11.48 25.61
N ASN A 161 -17.01 -12.65 25.90
CA ASN A 161 -17.56 -13.94 25.55
C ASN A 161 -17.52 -14.86 26.78
N PHE A 162 -18.69 -15.34 27.20
CA PHE A 162 -18.87 -16.24 28.34
C PHE A 162 -19.34 -17.63 27.93
N MET A 163 -19.24 -17.97 26.65
CA MET A 163 -19.51 -19.32 26.19
C MET A 163 -18.48 -20.30 26.78
N PRO A 164 -18.82 -21.60 26.87
CA PRO A 164 -17.83 -22.64 27.11
C PRO A 164 -16.69 -22.55 26.09
N VAL A 165 -15.47 -22.88 26.52
CA VAL A 165 -14.25 -22.77 25.71
C VAL A 165 -14.41 -23.52 24.38
N GLU A 166 -15.00 -24.72 24.43
CA GLU A 166 -15.22 -25.54 23.24
C GLU A 166 -16.14 -24.85 22.22
N LYS A 167 -17.13 -24.07 22.69
CA LYS A 167 -18.02 -23.29 21.84
C LYS A 167 -17.38 -22.01 21.32
N TYR A 168 -16.44 -21.44 22.07
CA TYR A 168 -15.64 -20.32 21.60
C TYR A 168 -14.68 -20.76 20.49
N GLU A 169 -14.02 -21.91 20.65
CA GLU A 169 -13.09 -22.47 19.66
C GLU A 169 -13.80 -22.94 18.39
N GLU A 170 -14.99 -23.57 18.48
CA GLU A 170 -15.81 -23.98 17.33
C GLU A 170 -16.12 -22.81 16.37
N TYR A 171 -16.15 -21.57 16.87
CA TYR A 171 -16.37 -20.40 16.03
C TYR A 171 -15.20 -20.12 15.05
N PHE A 172 -13.98 -20.52 15.40
CA PHE A 172 -12.78 -20.37 14.58
C PHE A 172 -12.43 -21.62 13.78
N GLU A 173 -12.99 -22.78 14.12
CA GLU A 173 -12.65 -24.07 13.51
C GLU A 173 -12.83 -24.07 11.96
N LEU A 174 -11.73 -24.33 11.26
CA LEU A 174 -11.67 -24.46 9.80
C LEU A 174 -12.02 -25.89 9.38
N ASP A 175 -12.75 -26.03 8.27
CA ASP A 175 -13.14 -27.34 7.74
C ASP A 175 -12.05 -27.90 6.81
N TYR A 176 -11.34 -28.92 7.30
CA TYR A 176 -10.32 -29.65 6.56
C TYR A 176 -10.85 -30.92 5.88
N THR A 177 -12.16 -31.19 5.93
CA THR A 177 -12.73 -32.45 5.44
C THR A 177 -12.86 -32.52 3.92
N THR A 178 -12.78 -31.39 3.23
CA THR A 178 -12.83 -31.29 1.77
C THR A 178 -11.69 -30.43 1.24
N GLU A 179 -11.02 -30.85 0.17
CA GLU A 179 -9.91 -30.09 -0.43
C GLU A 179 -10.36 -28.86 -1.25
N GLU A 180 -11.64 -28.80 -1.63
CA GLU A 180 -12.20 -27.73 -2.47
C GLU A 180 -13.14 -26.82 -1.67
N LEU A 181 -12.80 -25.52 -1.56
CA LEU A 181 -13.63 -24.52 -0.86
C LEU A 181 -15.00 -24.30 -1.50
N ASP A 182 -15.15 -24.61 -2.79
CA ASP A 182 -16.40 -24.50 -3.53
C ASP A 182 -17.29 -25.75 -3.40
N SER A 183 -16.84 -26.77 -2.65
CA SER A 183 -17.62 -27.98 -2.39
C SER A 183 -18.91 -27.64 -1.63
N PRO A 184 -20.07 -28.23 -2.01
CA PRO A 184 -21.32 -28.05 -1.25
C PRO A 184 -21.25 -28.64 0.17
N GLU A 185 -20.26 -29.49 0.44
CA GLU A 185 -20.03 -30.10 1.76
C GLU A 185 -19.12 -29.24 2.65
N TYR A 186 -18.44 -28.24 2.08
CA TYR A 186 -17.51 -27.37 2.80
C TYR A 186 -18.25 -26.47 3.81
N LYS A 187 -17.84 -26.54 5.08
CA LYS A 187 -18.41 -25.74 6.17
C LYS A 187 -17.55 -24.51 6.43
N ILE A 188 -18.02 -23.37 5.94
CA ILE A 188 -17.38 -22.08 6.24
C ILE A 188 -17.42 -21.83 7.77
N CYS A 189 -16.25 -21.52 8.35
CA CYS A 189 -16.09 -21.26 9.77
C CYS A 189 -16.91 -20.04 10.24
N GLY A 190 -17.20 -19.95 11.54
CA GLY A 190 -17.98 -18.84 12.10
C GLY A 190 -17.32 -17.48 11.87
N PHE A 191 -16.03 -17.39 12.19
CA PHE A 191 -15.24 -16.17 11.98
C PHE A 191 -15.16 -15.78 10.50
N CYS A 192 -14.93 -16.75 9.61
CA CYS A 192 -14.87 -16.61 8.16
C CYS A 192 -16.14 -15.94 7.62
N LYS A 193 -17.33 -16.47 8.01
CA LYS A 193 -18.63 -15.89 7.67
C LYS A 193 -18.77 -14.44 8.12
N ASP A 194 -18.25 -14.12 9.29
CA ASP A 194 -18.39 -12.79 9.90
C ASP A 194 -17.44 -11.75 9.28
N ILE A 195 -16.23 -12.15 8.86
CA ILE A 195 -15.30 -11.27 8.13
C ILE A 195 -15.58 -11.20 6.62
N GLY A 196 -16.44 -12.08 6.12
CA GLY A 196 -16.86 -12.12 4.72
C GLY A 196 -15.91 -12.91 3.80
N ASN A 197 -15.16 -13.86 4.36
CA ASN A 197 -14.24 -14.74 3.64
C ASN A 197 -14.70 -16.20 3.76
N ASN A 198 -14.23 -17.06 2.84
CA ASN A 198 -14.48 -18.50 2.91
C ASN A 198 -13.44 -19.22 3.77
N TRP A 199 -12.24 -18.65 3.90
CA TRP A 199 -11.09 -19.20 4.61
C TRP A 199 -10.27 -18.05 5.21
N TYR A 200 -9.60 -18.28 6.35
CA TYR A 200 -8.57 -17.40 6.88
C TYR A 200 -7.29 -18.22 7.11
N ASP A 201 -6.13 -17.57 6.98
CA ASP A 201 -4.84 -18.21 7.26
C ASP A 201 -4.60 -18.32 8.78
N GLU A 202 -4.54 -19.56 9.27
CA GLU A 202 -4.43 -19.88 10.69
C GLU A 202 -3.07 -19.53 11.30
N ASP A 203 -2.02 -19.38 10.49
CA ASP A 203 -0.68 -19.02 10.97
C ASP A 203 -0.61 -17.54 11.43
N PHE A 204 -1.61 -16.73 11.08
CA PHE A 204 -1.58 -15.28 11.27
C PHE A 204 -2.68 -14.73 12.18
N ILE A 205 -3.48 -15.59 12.79
CA ILE A 205 -4.53 -15.24 13.74
C ILE A 205 -4.11 -15.60 15.17
N GLY A 206 -4.62 -14.87 16.17
CA GLY A 206 -4.59 -15.31 17.55
C GLY A 206 -5.90 -15.02 18.26
N TYR A 207 -6.40 -16.03 18.96
CA TYR A 207 -7.66 -15.97 19.71
C TYR A 207 -7.50 -16.69 21.06
N PRO A 208 -6.80 -16.09 22.05
CA PRO A 208 -6.63 -16.70 23.36
C PRO A 208 -7.97 -17.07 24.02
N GLU A 209 -7.95 -18.08 24.89
CA GLU A 209 -9.11 -18.47 25.70
C GLU A 209 -9.65 -17.25 26.47
N PRO A 210 -10.97 -16.96 26.41
CA PRO A 210 -11.58 -15.89 27.19
C PRO A 210 -11.32 -16.05 28.69
N LEU A 211 -10.98 -14.96 29.37
CA LEU A 211 -10.84 -14.97 30.81
C LEU A 211 -12.20 -15.27 31.48
N LYS A 212 -12.19 -15.96 32.62
CA LYS A 212 -13.42 -16.33 33.36
C LYS A 212 -14.29 -15.13 33.78
N LYS A 213 -13.73 -13.93 33.84
CA LYS A 213 -14.40 -12.69 34.22
C LYS A 213 -13.88 -11.56 33.37
N GLU A 214 -14.75 -10.58 33.15
CA GLU A 214 -14.36 -9.27 32.65
C GLU A 214 -13.38 -8.59 33.62
N ILE A 215 -12.33 -8.04 33.05
CA ILE A 215 -11.34 -7.19 33.73
C ILE A 215 -11.26 -5.85 33.00
N ASP A 216 -10.51 -4.90 33.56
CA ASP A 216 -10.22 -3.63 32.89
C ASP A 216 -9.59 -3.89 31.51
N VAL A 217 -10.00 -3.11 30.50
CA VAL A 217 -9.53 -3.35 29.13
C VAL A 217 -8.01 -3.18 28.99
N GLY A 218 -7.39 -2.27 29.76
CA GLY A 218 -5.94 -2.13 29.81
C GLY A 218 -5.26 -3.35 30.42
N GLU A 219 -5.82 -3.89 31.51
CA GLU A 219 -5.34 -5.12 32.13
C GLU A 219 -5.49 -6.35 31.21
N LEU A 220 -6.57 -6.40 30.42
CA LEU A 220 -6.78 -7.44 29.41
C LEU A 220 -5.72 -7.39 28.32
N ILE A 221 -5.47 -6.21 27.78
CA ILE A 221 -4.45 -5.97 26.77
C ILE A 221 -3.10 -6.46 27.29
N ASP A 222 -2.68 -6.00 28.48
CA ASP A 222 -1.37 -6.39 29.08
C ASP A 222 -1.20 -7.89 29.31
N LYS A 223 -2.31 -8.63 29.49
CA LYS A 223 -2.29 -10.08 29.72
C LYS A 223 -2.27 -10.90 28.45
N LEU A 224 -3.05 -10.49 27.45
CA LEU A 224 -3.34 -11.33 26.28
C LEU A 224 -2.54 -10.92 25.04
N ILE A 225 -2.03 -9.68 25.01
CA ILE A 225 -1.13 -9.18 23.98
C ILE A 225 0.01 -8.37 24.64
N SER A 226 1.13 -8.18 23.97
CA SER A 226 2.23 -7.35 24.48
C SER A 226 2.61 -6.26 23.47
N PRO A 227 1.69 -5.33 23.15
CA PRO A 227 1.94 -4.28 22.18
C PRO A 227 2.96 -3.26 22.73
N GLY A 228 3.68 -2.57 21.85
CA GLY A 228 4.46 -1.39 22.22
C GLY A 228 3.60 -0.34 22.93
N ILE A 229 4.22 0.49 23.78
CA ILE A 229 3.53 1.44 24.68
C ILE A 229 2.57 2.38 23.93
N ASP A 230 2.99 2.93 22.78
CA ASP A 230 2.17 3.87 22.00
C ASP A 230 0.95 3.19 21.33
N CYS A 231 1.11 1.93 20.94
CA CYS A 231 0.02 1.10 20.40
C CYS A 231 -1.00 0.76 21.49
N ARG A 232 -0.50 0.38 22.69
CA ARG A 232 -1.34 0.06 23.85
C ARG A 232 -2.35 1.16 24.16
N GLN A 233 -1.90 2.42 24.27
CA GLN A 233 -2.80 3.52 24.62
C GLN A 233 -3.84 3.79 23.53
N SER A 234 -3.45 3.66 22.26
CA SER A 234 -4.35 3.83 21.12
C SER A 234 -5.49 2.80 21.12
N ILE A 235 -5.19 1.54 21.48
CA ILE A 235 -6.21 0.49 21.63
C ILE A 235 -7.18 0.84 22.75
N ILE A 236 -6.69 1.25 23.93
CA ILE A 236 -7.51 1.61 25.09
C ILE A 236 -8.44 2.78 24.76
N ASP A 237 -7.91 3.83 24.14
CA ASP A 237 -8.70 5.01 23.77
C ASP A 237 -9.82 4.64 22.78
N GLN A 238 -9.53 3.73 21.85
CA GLN A 238 -10.52 3.24 20.89
C GLN A 238 -11.60 2.38 21.56
N CYS A 239 -11.22 1.48 22.47
CA CYS A 239 -12.15 0.73 23.29
C CYS A 239 -13.09 1.67 24.08
N HIS A 240 -12.54 2.69 24.75
CA HIS A 240 -13.34 3.65 25.50
C HIS A 240 -14.29 4.45 24.62
N LYS A 241 -13.86 4.90 23.42
CA LYS A 241 -14.75 5.55 22.44
C LYS A 241 -15.93 4.66 22.04
N MET A 242 -15.72 3.35 22.03
CA MET A 242 -16.75 2.35 21.72
C MET A 242 -17.54 1.88 22.95
N GLY A 243 -17.29 2.46 24.13
CA GLY A 243 -17.95 2.11 25.39
C GLY A 243 -17.43 0.82 26.04
N ILE A 244 -16.29 0.30 25.59
CA ILE A 244 -15.66 -0.92 26.11
C ILE A 244 -14.64 -0.52 27.18
N THR A 245 -15.06 -0.51 28.45
CA THR A 245 -14.16 -0.26 29.60
C THR A 245 -13.70 -1.56 30.26
N LYS A 246 -14.45 -2.65 30.05
CA LYS A 246 -14.12 -3.99 30.53
C LYS A 246 -14.38 -5.02 29.44
N ALA A 247 -13.58 -6.08 29.45
CA ALA A 247 -13.64 -7.16 28.48
C ALA A 247 -13.00 -8.42 29.09
N ASN A 248 -13.26 -9.58 28.48
CA ASN A 248 -12.61 -10.83 28.87
C ASN A 248 -11.97 -11.58 27.70
N ALA A 249 -12.20 -11.14 26.46
CA ALA A 249 -11.74 -11.80 25.25
C ALA A 249 -11.22 -10.79 24.24
N LEU A 250 -10.24 -11.21 23.44
CA LEU A 250 -9.78 -10.50 22.27
C LEU A 250 -9.33 -11.47 21.18
N VAL A 251 -9.33 -10.99 19.95
CA VAL A 251 -8.84 -11.70 18.76
C VAL A 251 -8.03 -10.73 17.93
N TRP A 252 -6.89 -11.17 17.41
CA TRP A 252 -6.13 -10.42 16.42
C TRP A 252 -5.94 -11.22 15.14
N TYR A 253 -5.86 -10.52 14.00
CA TYR A 253 -5.54 -11.14 12.72
C TYR A 253 -4.69 -10.22 11.86
N LYS A 254 -3.60 -10.74 11.29
CA LYS A 254 -2.63 -9.94 10.53
C LYS A 254 -3.28 -9.26 9.32
N ALA A 255 -3.13 -7.94 9.25
CA ALA A 255 -3.85 -7.12 8.30
C ALA A 255 -3.40 -7.34 6.85
N SER A 256 -2.15 -7.78 6.63
CA SER A 256 -1.65 -8.14 5.30
C SER A 256 -2.31 -9.39 4.70
N GLU A 257 -2.90 -10.25 5.53
CA GLU A 257 -3.39 -11.57 5.11
C GLU A 257 -4.89 -11.58 4.80
N ALA A 258 -5.60 -10.48 5.10
CA ALA A 258 -7.04 -10.45 4.94
C ALA A 258 -7.61 -9.08 4.61
N VAL A 259 -8.67 -9.11 3.81
CA VAL A 259 -9.56 -7.98 3.58
C VAL A 259 -10.89 -8.27 4.29
N ILE A 260 -11.21 -7.50 5.34
CA ILE A 260 -12.49 -7.62 6.04
C ILE A 260 -13.57 -6.87 5.25
N LYS A 261 -14.67 -7.57 4.94
CA LYS A 261 -15.79 -6.98 4.19
C LYS A 261 -16.51 -5.89 5.00
N LYS A 262 -16.74 -4.75 4.37
CA LYS A 262 -17.54 -3.64 4.92
C LYS A 262 -19.02 -3.75 4.49
N PRO A 263 -19.99 -3.26 5.30
CA PRO A 263 -19.80 -2.71 6.64
C PRO A 263 -19.42 -3.78 7.66
N TYR A 264 -18.64 -3.40 8.67
CA TYR A 264 -18.26 -4.30 9.76
C TYR A 264 -19.51 -4.73 10.54
N LYS A 265 -19.53 -5.96 11.05
CA LYS A 265 -20.61 -6.43 11.91
C LYS A 265 -20.54 -5.75 13.27
N GLU A 266 -21.70 -5.58 13.89
CA GLU A 266 -21.82 -5.10 15.27
C GLU A 266 -21.34 -6.13 16.31
N ASN A 267 -21.24 -7.40 15.91
CA ASN A 267 -20.90 -8.51 16.79
C ASN A 267 -20.15 -9.61 16.02
N TYR A 268 -19.01 -10.02 16.57
CA TYR A 268 -18.16 -11.13 16.14
C TYR A 268 -18.01 -12.09 17.32
N ASN A 269 -18.99 -12.96 17.52
CA ASN A 269 -19.05 -13.88 18.66
C ASN A 269 -18.85 -13.20 20.05
N GLY A 270 -19.52 -12.08 20.31
CA GLY A 270 -19.42 -11.31 21.55
C GLY A 270 -18.35 -10.20 21.54
N LEU A 271 -17.53 -10.14 20.49
CA LEU A 271 -16.48 -9.15 20.32
C LEU A 271 -16.89 -8.08 19.29
N LYS A 272 -16.29 -6.90 19.39
CA LYS A 272 -16.44 -5.82 18.39
C LYS A 272 -15.13 -5.58 17.68
N TYR A 273 -15.19 -5.35 16.38
CA TYR A 273 -14.03 -4.87 15.62
C TYR A 273 -13.69 -3.46 16.06
N ILE A 274 -12.49 -3.26 16.60
CA ILE A 274 -12.08 -1.95 17.15
C ILE A 274 -11.13 -1.19 16.23
N GLY A 275 -10.47 -1.85 15.27
CA GLY A 275 -9.62 -1.19 14.30
C GLY A 275 -8.41 -2.02 13.88
N ILE A 276 -7.46 -1.35 13.22
CA ILE A 276 -6.15 -1.87 12.86
C ILE A 276 -5.12 -1.20 13.75
N PHE A 277 -4.21 -1.97 14.32
CA PHE A 277 -3.16 -1.49 15.20
C PHE A 277 -1.83 -2.15 14.86
N LYS A 278 -0.74 -1.38 14.99
CA LYS A 278 0.62 -1.86 14.75
C LYS A 278 1.19 -2.51 16.01
N PHE A 279 1.40 -3.83 15.99
CA PHE A 279 1.92 -4.57 17.14
C PHE A 279 3.44 -4.55 17.18
#